data_AF-A0A366XWD9-F1
#
_entry.id   AF-A0A366XWD9-F1
#
_cell.length_a   1.000
_cell.length_b   1.000
_cell.length_c   1.000
_cell.angle_alpha   90.00
_cell.angle_beta   90.00
_cell.angle_gamma   90.00
#
_symmetry.space_group_name_H-M   'P 1'
#
loop_
_entity.id
_entity.type
_entity.pdbx_description
1 polymer ?
#
loop_
_entity_poly.entity_id
_entity_poly.type
_entity_poly.pdbx_seq_one_letter_code
_entity_poly.pdbx_strand_id
1 'polypeptide(L)'
;MYHYDEENQLRLIVEYPRFEDLLYSTFYQLRHYGKEDVSVTTSILDALIFIAEGADQSIKNKVWHFSDYIISGFNSSMLQELDKTFLNKKLDQLAQAAHTEQQPNYF
;
A
#
# COMPACT_ATOMS: atom_id res chain seq x y z
N MET A 1 20.25 14.01 0.29
CA MET A 1 21.69 13.89 0.02
C MET A 1 22.22 15.25 -0.41
N TYR A 2 23.37 15.67 0.11
CA TYR A 2 23.99 16.95 -0.22
C TYR A 2 25.23 16.70 -1.08
N HIS A 3 25.33 17.37 -2.23
CA HIS A 3 26.52 17.32 -3.07
C HIS A 3 27.17 18.70 -3.15
N TYR A 4 28.47 18.70 -2.90
CA TYR A 4 29.34 19.87 -2.94
C TYR A 4 30.26 19.76 -4.15
N ASP A 5 30.65 20.90 -4.72
CA ASP A 5 31.67 20.94 -5.77
C ASP A 5 33.10 20.90 -5.19
N GLU A 6 34.08 21.01 -6.07
CA GLU A 6 35.50 21.02 -5.71
C GLU A 6 35.90 22.21 -4.81
N GLU A 7 35.10 23.28 -4.78
CA GLU A 7 35.28 24.46 -3.92
C GLU A 7 34.45 24.37 -2.62
N ASN A 8 33.89 23.19 -2.33
CA ASN A 8 33.06 22.90 -1.16
C ASN A 8 31.78 23.77 -1.08
N GLN A 9 31.28 24.25 -2.22
CA GLN A 9 30.02 24.98 -2.32
C GLN A 9 28.87 23.99 -2.54
N LEU A 10 27.78 24.16 -1.78
CA LEU A 10 26.59 23.32 -1.94
C LEU A 10 25.96 23.57 -3.31
N ARG A 11 25.91 22.53 -4.16
CA ARG A 11 25.34 22.63 -5.52
C ARG A 11 24.01 21.91 -5.68
N LEU A 12 23.77 20.86 -4.90
CA LEU A 12 22.57 20.05 -5.05
C LEU A 12 22.11 19.50 -3.70
N ILE A 13 20.80 19.64 -3.45
CA ILE A 13 20.07 18.97 -2.39
C ILE A 13 19.11 18.01 -3.06
N VAL A 14 19.33 16.70 -2.86
CA VAL A 14 18.40 15.66 -3.33
C VAL A 14 17.55 15.21 -2.16
N GLU A 15 16.25 15.49 -2.23
CA GLU A 15 15.25 14.92 -1.33
C GLU A 15 14.64 13.69 -1.99
N TYR A 16 14.85 12.53 -1.38
CA TYR A 16 14.15 11.31 -1.81
C TYR A 16 12.75 11.33 -1.20
N PRO A 17 11.70 11.07 -1.98
CA PRO A 17 10.35 10.94 -1.43
C PRO A 17 10.34 9.80 -0.42
N ARG A 18 9.54 9.96 0.64
CA ARG A 18 9.34 8.86 1.59
C ARG A 18 8.56 7.76 0.88
N PHE A 19 8.77 6.53 1.30
CA PHE A 19 8.07 5.38 0.72
C PHE A 19 6.54 5.54 0.77
N GLU A 20 6.03 6.12 1.84
CA GLU A 20 4.61 6.43 2.03
C GLU A 20 4.09 7.45 1.00
N ASP A 21 4.91 8.43 0.63
CA ASP A 21 4.55 9.42 -0.40
C ASP A 21 4.48 8.76 -1.78
N LEU A 22 5.34 7.77 -2.04
CA LEU A 22 5.30 6.94 -3.25
C LEU A 22 4.05 6.05 -3.28
N LEU A 23 3.72 5.37 -2.18
CA LEU A 23 2.49 4.57 -2.08
C LEU A 23 1.24 5.44 -2.34
N TYR A 24 1.15 6.58 -1.66
CA TYR A 24 0.02 7.48 -1.81
C TYR A 24 -0.12 8.00 -3.24
N SER A 25 0.95 8.54 -3.83
CA SER A 25 0.91 9.08 -5.19
C SER A 25 0.60 8.02 -6.25
N THR A 26 1.09 6.79 -6.06
CA THR A 26 0.85 5.67 -6.99
C THR A 26 -0.60 5.17 -6.93
N PHE A 27 -1.15 5.00 -5.73
CA PHE A 27 -2.42 4.29 -5.56
C PHE A 27 -3.63 5.19 -5.24
N TYR A 28 -3.45 6.48 -4.95
CA TYR A 28 -4.56 7.39 -4.61
C TYR A 28 -5.64 7.43 -5.70
N GLN A 29 -5.24 7.59 -6.97
CA GLN A 29 -6.18 7.64 -8.09
C GLN A 29 -6.86 6.29 -8.30
N LEU A 30 -6.11 5.20 -8.21
CA LEU A 30 -6.63 3.84 -8.35
C LEU A 30 -7.63 3.52 -7.24
N ARG A 31 -7.39 3.97 -6.01
CA ARG A 31 -8.37 3.85 -4.92
C ARG A 31 -9.66 4.61 -5.22
N HIS A 32 -9.57 5.80 -5.82
CA HIS A 32 -10.75 6.59 -6.16
C HIS A 32 -11.63 5.87 -7.20
N TYR A 33 -11.03 5.33 -8.27
CA TYR A 33 -11.75 4.55 -9.28
C TYR A 33 -12.16 3.17 -8.79
N GLY A 34 -11.37 2.56 -7.90
CA GLY A 34 -11.61 1.24 -7.36
C GLY A 34 -12.81 1.15 -6.42
N LYS A 35 -13.35 2.27 -5.93
CA LYS A 35 -14.53 2.27 -5.03
C LYS A 35 -15.74 1.52 -5.58
N GLU A 36 -15.90 1.50 -6.91
CA GLU A 36 -17.01 0.84 -7.60
C GLU A 36 -16.57 -0.47 -8.27
N ASP A 37 -15.27 -0.80 -8.25
CA ASP A 37 -14.69 -1.96 -8.92
C ASP A 37 -13.72 -2.71 -8.00
N VAL A 38 -14.19 -3.86 -7.50
CA VAL A 38 -13.41 -4.76 -6.64
C VAL A 38 -12.13 -5.26 -7.32
N SER A 39 -12.08 -5.34 -8.66
CA SER A 39 -10.94 -5.86 -9.41
C SER A 39 -9.73 -4.91 -9.33
N VAL A 40 -9.98 -3.60 -9.36
CA VAL A 40 -8.93 -2.58 -9.19
C VAL A 40 -8.33 -2.70 -7.80
N THR A 41 -9.17 -2.86 -6.79
CA THR A 41 -8.73 -2.94 -5.40
C THR A 41 -7.96 -4.21 -5.10
N THR A 42 -8.42 -5.33 -5.66
CA THR A 42 -7.67 -6.58 -5.64
C THR A 42 -6.29 -6.39 -6.28
N SER A 43 -6.21 -5.69 -7.41
CA SER A 43 -4.94 -5.43 -8.10
C SER A 43 -3.99 -4.56 -7.26
N ILE A 44 -4.53 -3.58 -6.52
CA ILE A 44 -3.75 -2.80 -5.55
C ILE A 44 -3.23 -3.72 -4.43
N LEU A 45 -4.09 -4.57 -3.85
CA LEU A 45 -3.69 -5.51 -2.80
C LEU A 45 -2.61 -6.48 -3.30
N ASP A 46 -2.71 -6.97 -4.52
CA ASP A 46 -1.69 -7.84 -5.14
C ASP A 46 -0.34 -7.13 -5.28
N ALA A 47 -0.34 -5.86 -5.68
CA ALA A 47 0.88 -5.06 -5.71
C ALA A 47 1.47 -4.87 -4.31
N LEU A 48 0.64 -4.63 -3.29
CA LEU A 48 1.09 -4.52 -1.90
C LEU A 48 1.67 -5.83 -1.37
N ILE A 49 1.05 -6.98 -1.67
CA ILE A 49 1.56 -8.31 -1.30
C ILE A 49 2.95 -8.51 -1.91
N PHE A 50 3.09 -8.26 -3.21
CA PHE A 50 4.37 -8.40 -3.92
C PHE A 50 5.47 -7.51 -3.32
N ILE A 51 5.13 -6.27 -2.95
CA ILE A 51 6.07 -5.37 -2.28
C ILE A 51 6.47 -5.92 -0.90
N ALA A 52 5.52 -6.46 -0.12
CA ALA A 52 5.79 -6.97 1.23
C ALA A 52 6.65 -8.24 1.25
N GLU A 53 6.50 -9.14 0.28
CA GLU A 53 7.23 -10.43 0.22
C GLU A 53 8.75 -10.25 0.18
N GLY A 54 9.24 -9.23 -0.53
CA GLY A 54 10.68 -8.97 -0.71
C GLY A 54 11.27 -7.93 0.23
N ALA A 55 10.48 -7.35 1.14
CA ALA A 55 10.90 -6.16 1.87
C ALA A 55 11.28 -6.41 3.33
N ASP A 56 11.99 -5.45 3.93
CA ASP A 56 12.28 -5.44 5.35
C ASP A 56 11.05 -5.13 6.20
N GLN A 57 11.15 -5.34 7.52
CA GLN A 57 10.02 -5.14 8.43
C GLN A 57 9.48 -3.70 8.45
N SER A 58 10.33 -2.68 8.20
CA SER A 58 9.90 -1.29 8.15
C SER A 58 8.96 -1.07 6.97
N ILE A 59 9.33 -1.55 5.79
CA ILE A 59 8.51 -1.47 4.59
C ILE A 59 7.25 -2.33 4.72
N LYS A 60 7.36 -3.56 5.26
CA LYS A 60 6.20 -4.42 5.54
C LYS A 60 5.14 -3.70 6.40
N ASN A 61 5.56 -3.05 7.49
CA ASN A 61 4.65 -2.29 8.36
C ASN A 61 3.99 -1.12 7.61
N LYS A 62 4.74 -0.39 6.78
CA LYS A 62 4.19 0.72 5.98
C LYS A 62 3.18 0.25 4.95
N VAL A 63 3.46 -0.87 4.28
CA VAL A 63 2.54 -1.52 3.35
C VAL A 63 1.26 -1.96 4.06
N TRP A 64 1.38 -2.59 5.24
CA TRP A 64 0.24 -3.00 6.05
C TRP A 64 -0.65 -1.81 6.42
N HIS A 65 -0.07 -0.75 6.98
CA HIS A 65 -0.81 0.47 7.31
C HIS A 65 -1.44 1.14 6.09
N PHE A 66 -0.80 1.06 4.92
CA PHE A 66 -1.38 1.61 3.71
C PHE A 66 -2.57 0.78 3.19
N SER A 67 -2.63 -0.52 3.48
CA SER A 67 -3.78 -1.35 3.12
C SER A 67 -5.07 -0.92 3.82
N ASP A 68 -5.00 -0.47 5.07
CA ASP A 68 -6.13 0.15 5.79
C ASP A 68 -6.69 1.35 5.03
N TYR A 69 -5.80 2.19 4.50
CA TYR A 69 -6.20 3.34 3.70
C TYR A 69 -6.91 2.93 2.42
N ILE A 70 -6.45 1.87 1.74
CA ILE A 70 -7.11 1.34 0.54
C ILE A 70 -8.51 0.80 0.88
N ILE A 71 -8.61 -0.08 1.88
CA ILE A 71 -9.87 -0.75 2.26
C ILE A 71 -10.91 0.21 2.82
N SER A 72 -10.50 1.20 3.62
CA SER A 72 -11.41 2.25 4.12
C SER A 72 -12.03 3.11 3.01
N GLY A 73 -11.54 3.00 1.77
CA GLY A 73 -12.15 3.63 0.61
C GLY A 73 -13.46 2.98 0.17
N PHE A 74 -13.70 1.73 0.55
CA PHE A 74 -14.86 0.97 0.13
C PHE A 74 -16.08 1.24 0.97
N ASN A 75 -17.23 1.29 0.29
CA ASN A 75 -18.50 1.13 0.95
C ASN A 75 -18.83 -0.37 1.04
N SER A 76 -18.63 -0.97 2.21
CA SER A 76 -18.91 -2.39 2.46
C SER A 76 -20.36 -2.79 2.15
N SER A 77 -21.30 -1.85 2.14
CA SER A 77 -22.71 -2.10 1.80
C SER A 77 -22.95 -2.32 0.31
N MET A 78 -21.99 -1.97 -0.56
CA MET A 78 -22.08 -2.14 -2.01
C MET A 78 -21.44 -3.45 -2.50
N LEU A 79 -20.65 -4.12 -1.65
CA LEU A 79 -19.97 -5.35 -1.99
C LEU A 79 -20.90 -6.55 -1.87
N GLN A 80 -20.87 -7.44 -2.87
CA GLN A 80 -21.49 -8.76 -2.72
C GLN A 80 -20.66 -9.64 -1.78
N GLU A 81 -21.29 -10.65 -1.18
CA GLU A 81 -20.63 -11.56 -0.24
C GLU A 81 -19.40 -12.27 -0.84
N LEU A 82 -19.45 -12.59 -2.14
CA LEU A 82 -18.32 -13.18 -2.83
C LEU A 82 -17.13 -12.21 -2.94
N ASP A 83 -17.40 -10.93 -3.18
CA ASP A 83 -16.37 -9.87 -3.24
C ASP A 83 -15.72 -9.67 -1.87
N LYS A 84 -16.53 -9.64 -0.80
CA LYS A 84 -16.03 -9.56 0.58
C LYS A 84 -15.12 -10.75 0.91
N THR A 85 -15.55 -11.96 0.58
CA THR A 85 -14.77 -13.18 0.78
C THR A 85 -13.43 -13.12 0.05
N PHE A 86 -13.44 -12.63 -1.19
CA PHE A 86 -12.24 -12.53 -2.01
C PHE A 86 -11.27 -11.45 -1.50
N LEU A 87 -11.79 -10.29 -1.09
CA LEU A 87 -10.99 -9.22 -0.48
C LEU A 87 -10.39 -9.66 0.86
N ASN A 88 -11.16 -10.32 1.73
CA ASN A 88 -10.65 -10.84 3.00
C ASN A 88 -9.50 -11.84 2.75
N LYS A 89 -9.62 -12.72 1.76
CA LYS A 89 -8.53 -13.62 1.37
C LYS A 89 -7.26 -12.87 0.93
N LYS A 90 -7.39 -11.75 0.22
CA LYS A 90 -6.25 -10.93 -0.19
C LYS A 90 -5.61 -10.22 1.01
N LEU A 91 -6.42 -9.76 1.96
CA LEU A 91 -5.93 -9.12 3.17
C LEU A 91 -5.21 -10.13 4.08
N ASP A 92 -5.69 -11.37 4.15
CA ASP A 92 -4.98 -12.46 4.85
C ASP A 92 -3.62 -12.75 4.22
N GLN A 93 -3.56 -12.79 2.88
CA GLN A 93 -2.28 -12.96 2.16
C GLN A 93 -1.33 -11.80 2.45
N LEU A 94 -1.84 -10.57 2.48
CA LEU A 94 -1.03 -9.40 2.81
C LEU A 94 -0.54 -9.42 4.25
N ALA A 95 -1.39 -9.80 5.21
CA ALA A 95 -1.01 -9.94 6.61
C ALA A 95 0.12 -10.97 6.78
N GLN A 96 0.01 -12.10 6.08
CA GLN A 96 1.05 -13.12 6.05
C GLN A 96 2.36 -12.57 5.46
N ALA A 97 2.31 -11.87 4.32
CA ALA A 97 3.50 -11.29 3.70
C ALA A 97 4.15 -10.19 4.57
N ALA A 98 3.33 -9.39 5.26
CA ALA A 98 3.78 -8.35 6.20
C ALA A 98 4.27 -8.89 7.55
N HIS A 99 4.13 -10.20 7.79
CA HIS A 99 4.43 -10.87 9.07
C HIS A 99 3.65 -10.25 10.25
N THR A 100 2.41 -9.85 10.03
CA THR A 100 1.55 -9.31 11.08
C THR A 100 0.66 -10.40 11.65
N GLU A 101 0.68 -10.58 12.98
CA GLU A 101 -0.19 -11.53 13.71
C GLU A 101 -1.67 -11.09 13.78
N GLN A 102 -1.99 -9.91 13.25
CA GLN A 102 -3.35 -9.41 13.18
C GLN A 102 -4.09 -10.13 12.05
N GLN A 103 -5.15 -10.87 12.40
CA GLN A 103 -6.12 -11.32 11.40
C GLN A 103 -6.98 -10.12 10.98
N PRO A 104 -6.89 -9.68 9.73
CA PRO A 104 -7.75 -8.62 9.24
C PRO A 104 -9.20 -9.13 9.12
N ASN A 105 -10.10 -8.62 9.96
CA ASN A 105 -11.54 -8.86 9.81
C ASN A 105 -12.25 -7.55 9.51
N TYR A 106 -12.21 -7.14 8.23
CA TYR A 106 -12.75 -5.85 7.78
C TYR A 106 -14.20 -5.92 7.29
N PHE A 107 -14.69 -7.11 6.94
CA PHE A 107 -16.02 -7.32 6.35
C PHE A 107 -16.71 -8.55 6.91
#